data_AF-A0A7J7LPZ5-F1
#
_entry.id   AF-A0A7J7LPZ5-F1
#
_cell.length_a   1.000
_cell.length_b   1.000
_cell.length_c   1.000
_cell.angle_alpha   90.00
_cell.angle_beta   90.00
_cell.angle_gamma   90.00
#
_symmetry.space_group_name_H-M   'P 1'
#
loop_
_entity.id
_entity.type
_entity.pdbx_description
1 polymer ?
#
loop_
_entity_poly.entity_id
_entity_poly.type
_entity_poly.pdbx_seq_one_letter_code
_entity_poly.pdbx_strand_id
1 'polypeptide(L)'
;MEWICGFTIPKHALVIVNIWAIGQDPNTWANPTSFNPERFIGSDIDFRGHDFKPTPFGAGRRIYPGLPLTYRMVHLILACLFIHLIRNSKMG
;
A
#
# COMPACT_ATOMS: atom_id res chain seq x y z
N MET A 1 8.12 27.79 12.84
CA MET A 1 7.79 27.65 11.41
C MET A 1 8.44 26.37 10.96
N GLU A 2 7.69 25.50 10.28
CA GLU A 2 8.22 24.26 9.73
C GLU A 2 8.47 24.47 8.24
N TRP A 3 9.59 23.93 7.76
CA TRP A 3 10.01 24.03 6.36
C TRP A 3 10.03 22.63 5.75
N ILE A 4 9.43 22.46 4.57
CA ILE A 4 9.45 21.19 3.83
C ILE A 4 9.80 21.50 2.37
N CYS A 5 10.86 20.88 1.85
CA CYS A 5 11.29 21.02 0.45
C CYS A 5 11.42 22.47 -0.04
N GLY A 6 11.86 23.41 0.81
CA GLY A 6 11.99 24.83 0.46
C GLY A 6 10.73 25.67 0.68
N PHE A 7 9.61 25.07 1.10
CA PHE A 7 8.36 25.76 1.36
C PHE A 7 8.12 25.96 2.85
N THR A 8 7.73 27.18 3.23
CA THR A 8 7.27 27.50 4.59
C THR A 8 5.82 27.08 4.74
N ILE A 9 5.54 26.20 5.71
CA ILE A 9 4.17 25.74 5.97
C ILE A 9 3.57 26.58 7.11
N PRO A 10 2.45 27.29 6.87
CA PRO A 10 1.74 28.01 7.91
C PRO A 10 1.22 27.07 9.00
N LYS A 11 1.15 27.57 10.24
CA LYS A 11 0.50 26.83 11.32
C LYS A 11 -0.95 26.55 10.96
N HIS A 12 -1.43 25.34 11.24
CA HIS A 12 -2.79 24.87 10.94
C HIS A 12 -3.11 24.69 9.44
N ALA A 13 -2.10 24.71 8.56
CA ALA A 13 -2.30 24.34 7.16
C ALA A 13 -2.82 22.89 7.06
N LEU A 14 -3.76 22.66 6.14
CA LEU A 14 -4.19 21.32 5.76
C LEU A 14 -3.12 20.69 4.88
N VAL A 15 -2.65 19.51 5.25
CA VAL A 15 -1.69 18.72 4.47
C VAL A 15 -2.38 17.45 3.97
N ILE A 16 -2.36 17.24 2.66
CA ILE A 16 -2.93 16.06 2.01
C ILE A 16 -1.78 15.29 1.35
N VAL A 17 -1.66 14.01 1.68
CA VAL A 17 -0.66 13.11 1.07
C VAL A 17 -1.29 12.45 -0.16
N ASN A 18 -0.71 12.66 -1.33
CA ASN A 18 -1.20 12.09 -2.58
C ASN A 18 -0.67 10.65 -2.77
N ILE A 19 -1.29 9.70 -2.06
CA ILE A 19 -0.90 8.28 -2.09
C ILE A 19 -1.06 7.69 -3.50
N TRP A 20 -2.06 8.13 -4.26
CA TRP A 20 -2.28 7.68 -5.63
C TRP A 20 -1.11 8.02 -6.55
N ALA A 21 -0.64 9.28 -6.52
CA ALA A 21 0.51 9.69 -7.31
C ALA A 21 1.79 8.93 -6.91
N ILE A 22 2.01 8.70 -5.61
CA ILE A 22 3.16 7.93 -5.12
C ILE A 22 3.11 6.48 -5.65
N GLY A 23 1.94 5.85 -5.60
CA GLY A 23 1.75 4.48 -6.09
C GLY A 23 1.91 4.32 -7.61
N GLN A 24 1.88 5.42 -8.37
CA GLN A 24 1.97 5.41 -9.83
C GLN A 24 3.20 6.14 -10.39
N ASP A 25 4.09 6.62 -9.55
CA ASP A 25 5.27 7.36 -10.00
C ASP A 25 6.22 6.44 -10.79
N PRO A 26 6.48 6.71 -12.10
CA PRO A 26 7.35 5.90 -12.92
C PRO A 26 8.83 5.97 -12.50
N ASN A 27 9.23 6.99 -11.72
CA ASN A 27 10.59 7.07 -11.17
C ASN A 27 10.77 6.12 -9.98
N THR A 28 9.67 5.76 -9.31
CA THR A 28 9.65 4.87 -8.14
C THR A 28 9.32 3.42 -8.54
N TRP A 29 8.40 3.24 -9.49
CA TRP A 29 7.87 1.93 -9.90
C TRP A 29 8.06 1.68 -11.39
N ALA A 30 8.75 0.59 -11.75
CA ALA A 30 8.75 0.10 -13.13
C ALA A 30 7.34 -0.36 -13.53
N ASN A 31 6.84 0.05 -14.69
CA ASN A 31 5.48 -0.26 -15.17
C ASN A 31 4.38 -0.01 -14.11
N PRO A 32 4.21 1.25 -13.65
CA PRO A 32 3.38 1.58 -12.49
C PRO A 32 1.89 1.29 -12.67
N THR A 33 1.40 1.28 -13.91
CA THR A 33 -0.01 1.04 -14.24
C THR A 33 -0.32 -0.44 -14.46
N SER A 34 0.69 -1.31 -14.49
CA SER A 34 0.52 -2.75 -14.68
C SER A 34 0.31 -3.47 -13.35
N PHE A 35 -0.71 -4.33 -13.28
CA PHE A 35 -0.86 -5.27 -12.18
C PHE A 35 0.23 -6.34 -12.26
N ASN A 36 1.27 -6.18 -11.44
CA ASN A 36 2.44 -7.06 -11.40
C ASN A 36 2.78 -7.35 -9.93
N PRO A 37 2.18 -8.41 -9.34
CA PRO A 37 2.47 -8.85 -7.97
C PRO A 37 3.93 -9.30 -7.77
N GLU A 38 4.57 -9.81 -8.82
CA GLU A 38 5.92 -10.40 -8.76
C GLU A 38 6.97 -9.39 -8.31
N ARG A 39 6.73 -8.08 -8.50
CA ARG A 39 7.63 -7.02 -8.01
C ARG A 39 7.86 -7.03 -6.50
N PHE A 40 6.95 -7.65 -5.73
CA PHE A 40 7.04 -7.76 -4.28
C PHE A 40 7.68 -9.07 -3.82
N ILE A 41 7.87 -10.04 -4.71
CA ILE A 41 8.45 -11.34 -4.36
C ILE A 41 9.96 -11.19 -4.20
N GLY A 42 10.50 -11.58 -3.05
CA GLY A 42 11.93 -11.53 -2.76
C GLY A 42 12.48 -10.11 -2.57
N SER A 43 11.61 -9.10 -2.43
CA SER A 43 12.02 -7.75 -2.03
C SER A 43 11.77 -7.52 -0.54
N ASP A 44 12.55 -6.62 0.06
CA ASP A 44 12.39 -6.22 1.47
C ASP A 44 11.31 -5.14 1.67
N ILE A 45 10.50 -4.88 0.65
CA ILE A 45 9.49 -3.81 0.63
C ILE A 45 8.33 -4.16 1.56
N ASP A 46 7.96 -3.22 2.42
CA ASP A 46 6.94 -3.39 3.45
C ASP A 46 5.90 -2.25 3.48
N PHE A 47 4.62 -2.61 3.60
CA PHE A 47 3.50 -1.65 3.69
C PHE A 47 3.19 -1.18 5.12
N ARG A 48 3.94 -1.62 6.14
CA ARG A 48 3.76 -1.24 7.56
C ARG A 48 4.25 0.18 7.90
N GLY A 49 4.55 1.00 6.89
CA GLY A 49 4.90 2.42 7.05
C GLY A 49 6.37 2.71 7.29
N HIS A 50 7.25 1.71 7.13
CA HIS A 50 8.70 1.92 7.09
C HIS A 50 9.18 2.28 5.67
N ASP A 51 8.59 1.66 4.65
CA ASP A 51 8.81 2.05 3.26
C ASP A 51 7.76 3.04 2.79
N PHE A 52 8.24 4.10 2.13
CA PHE A 52 7.38 5.14 1.57
C PHE A 52 6.98 4.88 0.12
N LYS A 53 7.49 3.82 -0.53
CA LYS A 53 7.07 3.46 -1.89
C LYS A 53 5.65 2.90 -1.88
N PRO A 54 5.30 1.89 -1.06
CA PRO A 54 3.92 1.43 -0.89
C PRO A 54 3.36 1.92 0.44
N THR A 55 2.54 2.96 0.43
CA THR A 55 1.91 3.50 1.66
C THR A 55 0.38 3.41 1.64
N PRO A 56 -0.22 2.23 1.40
CA PRO A 56 -1.68 2.10 1.33
C PRO A 56 -2.37 2.39 2.68
N PHE A 57 -1.64 2.27 3.79
CA PHE A 57 -2.14 2.52 5.15
C PHE A 57 -1.62 3.82 5.76
N GLY A 58 -0.92 4.65 4.97
CA GLY A 58 -0.15 5.77 5.48
C GLY A 58 1.08 5.33 6.28
N ALA A 59 1.65 6.25 7.05
CA ALA A 59 2.86 6.03 7.85
C ALA A 59 2.92 6.98 9.06
N GLY A 60 3.88 6.75 9.95
CA GLY A 60 4.14 7.60 11.10
C GLY A 60 2.99 7.61 12.12
N ARG A 61 2.84 8.73 12.84
CA ARG A 61 1.92 8.85 14.00
C ARG A 61 0.42 8.67 13.65
N ARG A 62 0.05 8.78 12.37
CA ARG A 62 -1.33 8.62 11.89
C ARG A 62 -1.50 7.42 10.94
N ILE A 63 -0.60 6.43 11.02
CA ILE A 63 -0.78 5.17 10.30
C ILE A 63 -2.12 4.53 10.67
N TYR A 64 -2.77 3.89 9.69
CA TYR A 64 -4.06 3.26 9.90
C TYR A 64 -4.00 2.20 11.02
N PRO A 65 -4.74 2.35 12.13
CA PRO A 65 -4.62 1.47 13.29
C PRO A 65 -5.16 0.05 13.03
N GLY A 66 -6.02 -0.12 12.02
CA GLY A 66 -6.58 -1.42 11.66
C GLY A 66 -5.67 -2.29 10.78
N LEU A 67 -4.45 -1.83 10.47
CA LEU A 67 -3.52 -2.55 9.58
C LEU A 67 -3.36 -4.04 9.93
N PRO A 68 -3.12 -4.44 11.20
CA PRO A 68 -2.93 -5.85 11.53
C PRO A 68 -4.17 -6.71 11.23
N LEU A 69 -5.37 -6.15 11.42
CA LEU A 69 -6.63 -6.83 11.16
C LEU A 69 -6.87 -6.95 9.65
N THR A 70 -6.75 -5.85 8.91
CA THR A 70 -6.94 -5.83 7.45
C THR A 70 -5.98 -6.79 6.77
N TYR A 71 -4.71 -6.80 7.18
CA TYR A 71 -3.72 -7.73 6.66
C TYR A 71 -4.18 -9.19 6.78
N ARG A 72 -4.63 -9.61 7.97
CA ARG A 72 -5.12 -10.98 8.20
C ARG A 72 -6.39 -11.28 7.42
N MET A 73 -7.34 -10.34 7.40
CA MET A 73 -8.62 -10.53 6.71
C MET A 73 -8.47 -10.68 5.20
N VAL A 74 -7.65 -9.85 4.55
CA VAL A 74 -7.44 -9.93 3.09
C VAL A 74 -6.86 -11.29 2.71
N HIS A 75 -5.85 -11.77 3.44
CA HIS A 75 -5.27 -13.10 3.19
C HIS A 75 -6.28 -14.23 3.39
N LEU A 76 -7.08 -14.17 4.46
CA LEU A 76 -8.11 -15.18 4.73
C LEU A 76 -9.18 -15.20 3.63
N ILE A 77 -9.69 -14.03 3.22
CA ILE A 77 -10.72 -13.92 2.18
C ILE A 77 -10.21 -14.48 0.86
N LEU A 78 -8.99 -14.11 0.45
CA LEU A 78 -8.37 -14.60 -0.78
C LEU A 78 -8.14 -16.12 -0.73
N ALA A 79 -7.61 -16.64 0.39
CA ALA A 79 -7.40 -18.07 0.56
C ALA A 79 -8.73 -18.86 0.47
N CYS A 80 -9.76 -18.41 1.17
CA CYS A 80 -11.09 -19.02 1.12
C CYS A 80 -11.67 -18.99 -0.31
N LEU A 81 -11.57 -17.85 -0.98
CA LEU A 81 -12.07 -17.68 -2.35
C LEU A 81 -11.36 -18.63 -3.32
N PHE A 82 -10.02 -18.68 -3.29
CA PHE A 82 -9.26 -19.56 -4.19
C PHE A 82 -9.52 -21.05 -3.91
N ILE A 83 -9.56 -21.46 -2.63
CA ILE A 83 -9.86 -22.85 -2.28
C ILE A 83 -11.25 -23.24 -2.78
N HIS A 84 -12.25 -22.38 -2.62
CA HIS A 84 -13.61 -22.64 -3.08
C HIS A 84 -13.68 -22.76 -4.61
N LEU A 85 -13.07 -21.82 -5.33
CA LEU A 85 -13.08 -21.81 -6.79
C LEU A 85 -12.35 -23.02 -7.38
N ILE A 86 -11.17 -23.37 -6.86
CA ILE A 86 -10.38 -24.52 -7.35
C ILE A 86 -11.11 -25.84 -7.07
N ARG A 87 -11.79 -25.97 -5.93
CA ARG A 87 -12.57 -27.18 -5.62
C ARG A 87 -13.74 -27.35 -6.58
N ASN A 88 -14.45 -26.27 -6.87
CA ASN A 88 -15.60 -26.33 -7.78
C ASN A 88 -15.19 -26.53 -9.24
N SER A 89 -14.04 -26.00 -9.67
CA SER A 89 -13.54 -26.18 -11.04
C SER A 89 -13.08 -27.61 -11.34
N LYS A 90 -12.82 -28.43 -10.32
CA LYS A 90 -12.42 -29.85 -10.48
C LYS A 90 -13.60 -30.83 -10.38
N MET A 91 -14.80 -30.36 -10.10
CA MET A 91 -16.01 -31.18 -9.98
C MET A 91 -16.92 -31.13 -11.21
N GLY A 92 -16.57 -30.34 -12.23
CA GLY A 92 -17.18 -30.36 -13.57
C GLY A 92 -16.18 -30.89 -14.59
#